data_AF-A0A550BS78-F1
#
_entry.id   AF-A0A550BS78-F1
#
_cell.length_a   1.000
_cell.length_b   1.000
_cell.length_c   1.000
_cell.angle_alpha   90.00
_cell.angle_beta   90.00
_cell.angle_gamma   90.00
#
_symmetry.space_group_name_H-M   'P 1'
#
loop_
_entity.id
_entity.type
_entity.pdbx_description
1 polymer ?
#
loop_
_entity_poly.entity_id
_entity_poly.type
_entity_poly.pdbx_seq_one_letter_code
_entity_poly.pdbx_strand_id
1 'polypeptide(L)'
;MSRISMEEPPLNVVQSLLQAFHPHAEELGFFLNWSRFRQSIASSMPPLPVLKMSVYLWGANLSGSDSLTTDEANFLASALRHAMSPPGQQLHHVIQLIQASVLISTYFFRQNRVMEGQYHAGTAVSLSMAVGLHKIRSSNANSATFVAGVVHPPPVDQIEEGERIRAFWAVFFLSTCWSVSSELVSAITSDNGMQVDTPWPLDMMQYERVSPPHILSDAH
;
A
#
# COMPACT_ATOMS: atom_id res chain seq x y z
N MET A 1 -20.32 13.35 -22.33
CA MET A 1 -18.91 13.41 -21.88
C MET A 1 -18.30 12.04 -22.07
N SER A 2 -17.39 11.89 -23.04
CA SER A 2 -16.77 10.60 -23.34
C SER A 2 -15.84 10.20 -22.18
N ARG A 3 -16.04 9.00 -21.65
CA ARG A 3 -15.06 8.33 -20.78
C ARG A 3 -13.85 8.03 -21.63
N ILE A 4 -12.80 8.84 -21.54
CA ILE A 4 -11.47 8.40 -22.00
C ILE A 4 -11.00 7.38 -20.96
N SER A 5 -11.35 6.12 -21.21
CA SER A 5 -10.64 5.00 -20.60
C SER A 5 -9.21 5.10 -21.09
N MET A 6 -8.26 5.30 -20.18
CA MET A 6 -6.85 5.24 -20.54
C MET A 6 -6.59 3.84 -21.09
N GLU A 7 -6.09 3.77 -22.32
CA GLU A 7 -5.64 2.51 -22.89
C GLU A 7 -4.44 2.02 -22.08
N GLU A 8 -4.42 0.72 -21.75
CA GLU A 8 -3.33 0.15 -20.97
C GLU A 8 -2.00 0.34 -21.71
N PRO A 9 -0.95 0.87 -21.05
CA PRO A 9 0.32 1.10 -21.74
C PRO A 9 0.86 -0.20 -22.35
N PRO A 10 1.54 -0.13 -23.50
CA PRO A 10 2.21 -1.29 -24.09
C PRO A 10 3.13 -1.98 -23.08
N LEU A 11 3.24 -3.31 -23.17
CA LEU A 11 3.98 -4.13 -22.19
C LEU A 11 5.42 -3.66 -21.99
N ASN A 12 6.10 -3.21 -23.04
CA ASN A 12 7.47 -2.67 -22.95
C ASN A 12 7.52 -1.39 -22.11
N VAL A 13 6.52 -0.50 -22.23
CA VAL A 13 6.41 0.72 -21.42
C VAL A 13 6.16 0.34 -19.96
N VAL A 14 5.24 -0.59 -19.70
CA VAL A 14 4.99 -1.12 -18.35
C VAL A 14 6.26 -1.67 -17.73
N GLN A 15 7.05 -2.45 -18.46
CA GLN A 15 8.31 -3.01 -17.98
C GLN A 15 9.32 -1.91 -17.64
N SER A 16 9.47 -0.89 -18.49
CA SER A 16 10.34 0.27 -18.21
C SER A 16 9.91 1.04 -16.97
N LEU A 17 8.61 1.29 -16.78
CA LEU A 17 8.08 1.97 -15.60
C LEU A 17 8.36 1.17 -14.32
N LEU A 18 8.12 -0.14 -14.34
CA LEU A 18 8.40 -1.02 -13.20
C LEU A 18 9.90 -1.09 -12.89
N GLN A 19 10.75 -1.10 -13.91
CA GLN A 19 12.21 -1.10 -13.75
C GLN A 19 12.73 0.21 -13.15
N ALA A 20 12.15 1.36 -13.55
CA ALA A 20 12.51 2.66 -12.99
C ALA A 20 12.04 2.80 -11.53
N PHE A 21 10.87 2.26 -11.18
CA PHE A 21 10.33 2.34 -9.82
C PHE A 21 11.05 1.42 -8.82
N HIS A 22 11.38 0.18 -9.21
CA HIS A 22 11.84 -0.86 -8.29
C HIS A 22 12.97 -0.43 -7.33
N PRO A 23 14.06 0.22 -7.78
CA PRO A 23 15.18 0.57 -6.91
C PRO A 23 14.82 1.55 -5.79
N HIS A 24 13.74 2.32 -5.97
CA HIS A 24 13.29 3.36 -5.06
C HIS A 24 12.03 2.97 -4.27
N ALA A 25 11.50 1.77 -4.51
CA ALA A 25 10.17 1.38 -4.02
C ALA A 25 10.06 1.52 -2.49
N GLU A 26 11.03 0.99 -1.73
CA GLU A 26 10.99 1.05 -0.26
C GLU A 26 11.11 2.48 0.28
N GLU A 27 11.99 3.30 -0.29
CA GLU A 27 12.15 4.72 0.08
C GLU A 27 10.88 5.55 -0.18
N LEU A 28 10.08 5.13 -1.15
CA LEU A 28 8.80 5.74 -1.49
C LEU A 28 7.62 5.17 -0.68
N GLY A 29 7.88 4.27 0.27
CA GLY A 29 6.87 3.67 1.12
C GLY A 29 6.16 2.46 0.51
N PHE A 30 6.75 1.81 -0.51
CA PHE A 30 6.26 0.52 -1.01
C PHE A 30 6.54 -0.59 0.01
N PHE A 31 5.45 -1.12 0.58
CA PHE A 31 5.49 -2.15 1.62
C PHE A 31 5.04 -3.53 1.14
N LEU A 32 4.43 -3.63 -0.05
CA LEU A 32 4.03 -4.92 -0.63
C LEU A 32 5.24 -5.74 -1.11
N ASN A 33 5.05 -7.05 -1.28
CA ASN A 33 6.07 -7.89 -1.87
C ASN A 33 6.23 -7.57 -3.37
N TRP A 34 7.41 -7.07 -3.73
CA TRP A 34 7.69 -6.65 -5.10
C TRP A 34 7.52 -7.77 -6.14
N SER A 35 8.01 -8.96 -5.84
CA SER A 35 7.93 -10.11 -6.75
C SER A 35 6.47 -10.51 -7.03
N ARG A 36 5.64 -10.59 -5.99
CA ARG A 36 4.20 -10.88 -6.11
C ARG A 36 3.47 -9.79 -6.87
N PHE A 37 3.73 -8.52 -6.53
CA PHE A 37 3.14 -7.38 -7.23
C PHE A 37 3.50 -7.38 -8.73
N ARG A 38 4.78 -7.56 -9.07
CA ARG A 38 5.24 -7.58 -10.46
C ARG A 38 4.61 -8.72 -11.25
N GLN A 39 4.48 -9.90 -10.65
CA GLN A 39 3.84 -11.06 -11.28
C GLN A 39 2.33 -10.84 -11.46
N SER A 40 1.67 -10.17 -10.51
CA SER A 40 0.22 -9.98 -10.58
C SER A 40 -0.22 -9.03 -11.70
N ILE A 41 0.65 -8.10 -12.15
CA ILE A 41 0.36 -7.17 -13.26
C ILE A 41 -0.15 -7.88 -14.52
N ALA A 42 0.42 -9.03 -14.86
CA ALA A 42 0.03 -9.82 -16.05
C ALA A 42 -0.89 -11.01 -15.72
N SER A 43 -1.39 -11.10 -14.49
CA SER A 43 -2.20 -12.22 -14.02
C SER A 43 -3.70 -12.03 -14.30
N SER A 44 -4.48 -13.08 -14.08
CA SER A 44 -5.95 -13.01 -14.14
C SER A 44 -6.58 -12.20 -13.00
N MET A 45 -5.81 -11.89 -11.95
CA MET A 45 -6.22 -11.06 -10.82
C MET A 45 -5.23 -9.90 -10.65
N PRO A 46 -5.28 -8.89 -11.55
CA PRO A 46 -4.34 -7.79 -11.52
C PRO A 46 -4.51 -6.92 -10.27
N PRO A 47 -3.48 -6.14 -9.88
CA PRO A 47 -3.60 -5.13 -8.84
C PRO A 47 -4.75 -4.17 -9.10
N LEU A 48 -5.29 -3.60 -8.03
CA LEU A 48 -6.28 -2.54 -8.11
C LEU A 48 -5.77 -1.43 -9.03
N PRO A 49 -6.63 -0.87 -9.91
CA PRO A 49 -6.22 0.19 -10.83
C PRO A 49 -5.54 1.37 -10.13
N VAL A 50 -6.01 1.75 -8.93
CA VAL A 50 -5.38 2.81 -8.12
C VAL A 50 -3.91 2.52 -7.83
N LEU A 51 -3.58 1.30 -7.38
CA LEU A 51 -2.21 0.89 -7.07
C LEU A 51 -1.35 0.82 -8.34
N LYS A 52 -1.89 0.20 -9.40
CA LYS A 52 -1.20 0.10 -10.69
C LYS A 52 -0.82 1.48 -11.24
N MET A 53 -1.76 2.42 -11.25
CA MET A 53 -1.52 3.78 -11.73
C MET A 53 -0.56 4.56 -10.83
N SER A 54 -0.61 4.38 -9.50
CA SER A 54 0.35 4.99 -8.58
C SER A 54 1.79 4.51 -8.82
N VAL A 55 1.98 3.23 -9.13
CA VAL A 55 3.31 2.70 -9.47
C VAL A 55 3.79 3.22 -10.83
N TYR A 56 2.91 3.29 -11.82
CA TYR A 56 3.24 3.84 -13.15
C TYR A 56 3.58 5.34 -13.08
N LEU A 57 2.86 6.11 -12.25
CA LEU A 57 3.17 7.50 -11.94
C LEU A 57 4.62 7.65 -11.47
N TRP A 58 5.03 6.88 -10.47
CA TRP A 58 6.40 6.94 -9.97
C TRP A 58 7.42 6.44 -10.99
N GLY A 59 7.11 5.36 -11.73
CA GLY A 59 7.97 4.88 -12.80
C GLY A 59 8.22 5.95 -13.87
N ALA A 60 7.19 6.72 -14.24
CA ALA A 60 7.31 7.82 -15.19
C ALA A 60 8.16 8.96 -14.62
N ASN A 61 7.85 9.39 -13.40
CA ASN A 61 8.56 10.46 -12.69
C ASN A 61 10.06 10.14 -12.51
N LEU A 62 10.41 8.88 -12.21
CA LEU A 62 11.79 8.44 -11.99
C LEU A 62 12.55 8.13 -13.28
N SER A 63 11.86 7.92 -14.41
CA SER A 63 12.49 7.59 -15.69
C SER A 63 13.32 8.73 -16.28
N GLY A 64 13.03 9.98 -15.91
CA GLY A 64 13.69 11.17 -16.46
C GLY A 64 13.51 11.36 -17.97
N SER A 65 12.55 10.68 -18.60
CA SER A 65 12.32 10.77 -20.04
C SER A 65 11.21 11.76 -20.39
N ASP A 66 11.51 12.75 -21.24
CA ASP A 66 10.54 13.77 -21.67
C ASP A 66 9.29 13.19 -22.35
N SER A 67 9.42 12.01 -22.96
CA SER A 67 8.31 11.27 -23.55
C SER A 67 7.28 10.80 -22.52
N LEU A 68 7.70 10.53 -21.28
CA LEU A 68 6.83 10.01 -20.22
C LEU A 68 6.25 11.11 -19.32
N THR A 69 6.61 12.38 -19.52
CA THR A 69 6.06 13.51 -18.75
C THR A 69 4.56 13.70 -18.96
N THR A 70 4.07 13.51 -20.20
CA THR A 70 2.63 13.54 -20.49
C THR A 70 1.92 12.35 -19.84
N ASP A 71 2.58 11.19 -19.80
CA ASP A 71 2.05 9.99 -19.18
C ASP A 71 2.01 10.10 -17.65
N GLU A 72 2.97 10.78 -17.02
CA GLU A 72 2.98 11.07 -15.58
C GLU A 72 1.69 11.76 -15.13
N ALA A 73 1.29 12.84 -15.81
CA ALA A 73 0.06 13.56 -15.50
C ALA A 73 -1.19 12.68 -15.70
N ASN A 74 -1.20 11.84 -16.73
CA ASN A 74 -2.30 10.91 -17.01
C ASN A 74 -2.40 9.80 -15.94
N PHE A 75 -1.26 9.24 -15.50
CA PHE A 75 -1.21 8.26 -14.44
C PHE A 75 -1.68 8.85 -13.11
N LEU A 76 -1.25 10.07 -12.78
CA LEU A 76 -1.74 10.77 -11.58
C LEU A 76 -3.26 10.98 -11.63
N ALA A 77 -3.78 11.53 -12.73
CA ALA A 77 -5.22 11.78 -12.88
C ALA A 77 -6.04 10.48 -12.74
N SER A 78 -5.55 9.38 -13.30
CA SER A 78 -6.20 8.08 -13.20
C SER A 78 -6.11 7.48 -11.79
N ALA A 79 -4.96 7.58 -11.13
CA ALA A 79 -4.79 7.14 -9.75
C ALA A 79 -5.77 7.87 -8.82
N LEU A 80 -5.87 9.21 -8.94
CA LEU A 80 -6.83 10.00 -8.16
C LEU A 80 -8.29 9.61 -8.43
N ARG A 81 -8.63 9.37 -9.70
CA ARG A 81 -9.98 8.92 -10.08
C ARG A 81 -10.33 7.57 -9.44
N HIS A 82 -9.40 6.62 -9.45
CA HIS A 82 -9.62 5.31 -8.85
C HIS A 82 -9.58 5.35 -7.31
N ALA A 83 -8.83 6.27 -6.71
CA ALA A 83 -8.80 6.47 -5.26
C ALA A 83 -10.16 6.93 -4.69
N MET A 84 -11.00 7.57 -5.49
CA MET A 84 -12.38 7.95 -5.09
C MET A 84 -13.36 6.76 -5.07
N SER A 85 -12.98 5.60 -5.61
CA SER A 85 -13.83 4.42 -5.59
C SER A 85 -13.74 3.74 -4.23
N PRO A 86 -14.87 3.29 -3.63
CA PRO A 86 -14.82 2.60 -2.35
C PRO A 86 -14.00 1.31 -2.48
N PRO A 87 -13.16 0.97 -1.47
CA PRO A 87 -12.44 -0.29 -1.48
C PRO A 87 -13.43 -1.46 -1.45
N GLY A 88 -13.03 -2.59 -2.03
CA GLY A 88 -13.78 -3.84 -1.89
C GLY A 88 -13.84 -4.31 -0.42
N GLN A 89 -14.73 -5.24 -0.13
CA GLN A 89 -14.92 -5.80 1.23
C GLN A 89 -13.81 -6.77 1.68
N GLN A 90 -12.79 -6.98 0.85
CA GLN A 90 -11.70 -7.90 1.12
C GLN A 90 -10.48 -7.11 1.62
N LEU A 91 -9.85 -7.59 2.70
CA LEU A 91 -8.71 -6.91 3.31
C LEU A 91 -7.58 -6.63 2.31
N HIS A 92 -7.27 -7.55 1.40
CA HIS A 92 -6.22 -7.33 0.41
C HIS A 92 -6.50 -6.13 -0.52
N HIS A 93 -7.76 -5.84 -0.85
CA HIS A 93 -8.13 -4.64 -1.60
C HIS A 93 -7.90 -3.37 -0.78
N VAL A 94 -8.22 -3.40 0.51
CA VAL A 94 -7.96 -2.26 1.42
C VAL A 94 -6.46 -2.02 1.57
N ILE A 95 -5.66 -3.08 1.73
CA ILE A 95 -4.20 -3.00 1.80
C ILE A 95 -3.61 -2.38 0.52
N GLN A 96 -4.09 -2.78 -0.66
CA GLN A 96 -3.67 -2.17 -1.93
C GLN A 96 -4.08 -0.69 -2.03
N LEU A 97 -5.25 -0.31 -1.52
CA LEU A 97 -5.67 1.09 -1.46
C LEU A 97 -4.83 1.92 -0.46
N ILE A 98 -4.43 1.33 0.67
CA ILE A 98 -3.48 1.94 1.61
C ILE A 98 -2.14 2.15 0.91
N GLN A 99 -1.61 1.14 0.22
CA GLN A 99 -0.35 1.23 -0.53
C GLN A 99 -0.39 2.37 -1.55
N ALA A 100 -1.48 2.46 -2.32
CA ALA A 100 -1.64 3.51 -3.31
C ALA A 100 -1.74 4.91 -2.66
N SER A 101 -2.50 5.04 -1.56
CA SER A 101 -2.61 6.29 -0.81
C SER A 101 -1.24 6.76 -0.26
N VAL A 102 -0.41 5.84 0.23
CA VAL A 102 0.97 6.15 0.66
C VAL A 102 1.82 6.67 -0.50
N LEU A 103 1.77 6.00 -1.67
CA LEU A 103 2.54 6.43 -2.85
C LEU A 103 2.08 7.79 -3.39
N ILE A 104 0.77 8.04 -3.45
CA ILE A 104 0.21 9.32 -3.93
C ILE A 104 0.54 10.45 -2.95
N SER A 105 0.41 10.19 -1.65
CA SER A 105 0.77 11.14 -0.60
C SER A 105 2.24 11.55 -0.70
N THR A 106 3.13 10.55 -0.80
CA THR A 106 4.58 10.77 -0.98
C THR A 106 4.88 11.55 -2.24
N TYR A 107 4.16 11.30 -3.34
CA TYR A 107 4.32 12.03 -4.59
C TYR A 107 3.98 13.51 -4.40
N PHE A 108 2.83 13.83 -3.80
CA PHE A 108 2.45 15.21 -3.54
C PHE A 108 3.42 15.92 -2.58
N PHE A 109 3.91 15.24 -1.55
CA PHE A 109 4.94 15.81 -0.68
C PHE A 109 6.21 16.16 -1.44
N ARG A 110 6.70 15.28 -2.33
CA ARG A 110 7.87 15.61 -3.19
C ARG A 110 7.61 16.79 -4.12
N GLN A 111 6.37 16.97 -4.57
CA GLN A 111 5.97 18.11 -5.41
C GLN A 111 5.63 19.38 -4.60
N ASN A 112 5.93 19.43 -3.30
CA ASN A 112 5.59 20.55 -2.39
C ASN A 112 4.07 20.86 -2.30
N ARG A 113 3.22 19.88 -2.62
CA ARG A 113 1.76 19.97 -2.55
C ARG A 113 1.27 19.37 -1.24
N VAL A 114 1.58 20.07 -0.14
CA VAL A 114 1.43 19.55 1.23
C VAL A 114 -0.02 19.18 1.58
N MET A 115 -0.99 19.98 1.18
CA MET A 115 -2.41 19.73 1.49
C MET A 115 -2.92 18.46 0.82
N GLU A 116 -2.62 18.26 -0.46
CA GLU A 116 -2.98 17.03 -1.17
C GLU A 116 -2.24 15.81 -0.60
N GLY A 117 -0.96 15.99 -0.24
CA GLY A 117 -0.19 14.95 0.45
C GLY A 117 -0.82 14.52 1.77
N GLN A 118 -1.24 15.48 2.60
CA GLN A 118 -1.91 15.23 3.87
C GLN A 118 -3.28 14.55 3.70
N TYR A 119 -4.04 14.91 2.67
CA TYR A 119 -5.33 14.27 2.37
C TYR A 119 -5.18 12.76 2.14
N HIS A 120 -4.21 12.36 1.30
CA HIS A 120 -3.96 10.94 1.02
C HIS A 120 -3.30 10.22 2.20
N ALA A 121 -2.43 10.88 2.96
CA ALA A 121 -1.91 10.33 4.23
C ALA A 121 -3.06 10.05 5.21
N GLY A 122 -3.97 10.99 5.41
CA GLY A 122 -5.13 10.82 6.30
C GLY A 122 -6.07 9.70 5.87
N THR A 123 -6.22 9.50 4.55
CA THR A 123 -6.94 8.34 4.01
C THR A 123 -6.25 7.03 4.39
N ALA A 124 -4.93 6.94 4.23
CA ALA A 124 -4.16 5.76 4.59
C ALA A 124 -4.22 5.46 6.11
N VAL A 125 -4.09 6.49 6.95
CA VAL A 125 -4.27 6.40 8.41
C VAL A 125 -5.64 5.85 8.75
N SER A 126 -6.71 6.47 8.25
CA SER A 126 -8.09 6.08 8.56
C SER A 126 -8.37 4.64 8.17
N LEU A 127 -7.93 4.21 6.99
CA LEU A 127 -8.09 2.82 6.52
C LEU A 127 -7.31 1.83 7.38
N SER A 128 -6.04 2.14 7.70
CA SER A 128 -5.18 1.26 8.51
C SER A 128 -5.76 1.04 9.92
N MET A 129 -6.38 2.08 10.50
CA MET A 129 -7.04 2.02 11.79
C MET A 129 -8.38 1.28 11.70
N ALA A 130 -9.18 1.57 10.68
CA ALA A 130 -10.50 0.96 10.47
C ALA A 130 -10.43 -0.56 10.33
N VAL A 131 -9.40 -1.10 9.65
CA VAL A 131 -9.22 -2.56 9.51
C VAL A 131 -8.32 -3.17 10.59
N GLY A 132 -7.93 -2.39 11.60
CA GLY A 132 -7.24 -2.91 12.78
C GLY A 132 -5.76 -3.26 12.59
N LEU A 133 -5.04 -2.65 11.64
CA LEU A 133 -3.63 -2.96 11.39
C LEU A 133 -2.68 -2.57 12.54
N HIS A 134 -3.15 -1.83 13.54
CA HIS A 134 -2.44 -1.50 14.78
C HIS A 134 -2.52 -2.62 15.83
N LYS A 135 -3.32 -3.67 15.59
CA LYS A 135 -3.57 -4.79 16.52
C LYS A 135 -3.14 -6.14 15.96
N ILE A 136 -2.17 -6.16 15.04
CA ILE A 136 -1.70 -7.41 14.45
C ILE A 136 -1.06 -8.25 15.56
N ARG A 137 -1.42 -9.54 15.63
CA ARG A 137 -1.06 -10.50 16.70
C ARG A 137 -1.64 -10.21 18.10
N SER A 138 -2.63 -9.33 18.19
CA SER A 138 -3.52 -9.31 19.37
C SER A 138 -4.28 -10.65 19.45
N SER A 139 -4.58 -11.14 20.66
CA SER A 139 -4.82 -12.56 21.04
C SER A 139 -5.92 -13.38 20.31
N ASN A 140 -6.49 -12.92 19.20
CA ASN A 140 -7.56 -13.57 18.42
C ASN A 140 -7.24 -13.76 16.91
N ALA A 141 -5.95 -13.82 16.52
CA ALA A 141 -5.53 -13.88 15.10
C ALA A 141 -5.95 -15.16 14.32
N ASN A 142 -6.53 -16.16 14.98
CA ASN A 142 -6.77 -17.49 14.39
C ASN A 142 -8.12 -17.63 13.68
N SER A 143 -8.99 -16.62 13.71
CA SER A 143 -10.31 -16.64 13.08
C SER A 143 -10.51 -15.44 12.18
N ALA A 144 -11.24 -15.64 11.07
CA ALA A 144 -11.66 -14.53 10.23
C ALA A 144 -12.57 -13.59 11.04
N THR A 145 -12.20 -12.32 11.11
CA THR A 145 -12.99 -11.29 11.80
C THR A 145 -13.61 -10.34 10.79
N PHE A 146 -14.74 -9.74 11.14
CA PHE A 146 -15.37 -8.69 10.34
C PHE A 146 -15.16 -7.36 11.06
N VAL A 147 -14.30 -6.52 10.51
CA VAL A 147 -13.93 -5.24 11.13
C VAL A 147 -14.28 -4.13 10.16
N ALA A 148 -15.11 -3.19 10.58
CA ALA A 148 -15.53 -2.02 9.79
C ALA A 148 -16.08 -2.37 8.38
N GLY A 149 -16.81 -3.48 8.23
CA GLY A 149 -17.34 -3.87 6.91
C GLY A 149 -16.39 -4.74 6.08
N VAL A 150 -15.19 -5.03 6.58
CA VAL A 150 -14.12 -5.72 5.85
C VAL A 150 -13.89 -7.10 6.46
N VAL A 151 -13.80 -8.12 5.60
CA VAL A 151 -13.41 -9.46 6.01
C VAL A 151 -11.90 -9.48 6.22
N HIS A 152 -11.49 -9.76 7.46
CA HIS A 152 -10.11 -9.86 7.90
C HIS A 152 -9.77 -11.35 8.15
N PRO A 153 -9.44 -12.12 7.09
CA PRO A 153 -9.01 -13.50 7.25
C PRO A 153 -7.64 -13.57 7.93
N PRO A 154 -7.27 -14.70 8.55
CA PRO A 154 -5.88 -14.99 8.88
C PRO A 154 -4.99 -14.79 7.65
N PRO A 155 -3.72 -14.36 7.81
CA PRO A 155 -2.77 -14.31 6.70
C PRO A 155 -2.63 -15.69 6.05
N VAL A 156 -2.64 -15.76 4.71
CA VAL A 156 -2.45 -17.01 3.97
C VAL A 156 -1.04 -17.54 4.13
N ASP A 157 -0.07 -16.63 4.23
CA ASP A 157 1.33 -16.94 4.46
C ASP A 157 2.04 -15.79 5.20
N GLN A 158 3.32 -16.00 5.49
CA GLN A 158 4.14 -15.04 6.23
C GLN A 158 4.46 -13.79 5.43
N ILE A 159 4.45 -13.86 4.10
CA ILE A 159 4.63 -12.69 3.25
C ILE A 159 3.42 -11.78 3.40
N GLU A 160 2.20 -12.34 3.34
CA GLU A 160 0.98 -11.55 3.56
C GLU A 160 0.91 -10.96 4.98
N GLU A 161 1.33 -11.71 6.00
CA GLU A 161 1.44 -11.15 7.36
C GLU A 161 2.44 -9.97 7.39
N GLY A 162 3.59 -10.15 6.75
CA GLY A 162 4.61 -9.12 6.62
C GLY A 162 4.13 -7.87 5.90
N GLU A 163 3.35 -8.03 4.83
CA GLU A 163 2.73 -6.91 4.10
C GLU A 163 1.77 -6.13 5.00
N ARG A 164 0.95 -6.79 5.82
CA ARG A 164 0.03 -6.14 6.78
C ARG A 164 0.79 -5.37 7.86
N ILE A 165 1.86 -5.95 8.41
CA ILE A 165 2.72 -5.31 9.42
C ILE A 165 3.42 -4.09 8.81
N ARG A 166 4.07 -4.25 7.65
CA ARG A 166 4.76 -3.16 6.96
C ARG A 166 3.79 -2.06 6.53
N ALA A 167 2.56 -2.38 6.16
CA ALA A 167 1.53 -1.39 5.84
C ALA A 167 1.25 -0.45 7.01
N PHE A 168 1.05 -0.98 8.21
CA PHE A 168 0.84 -0.16 9.41
C PHE A 168 2.02 0.78 9.66
N TRP A 169 3.25 0.25 9.64
CA TRP A 169 4.44 1.04 9.93
C TRP A 169 4.74 2.08 8.84
N ALA A 170 4.52 1.76 7.57
CA ALA A 170 4.67 2.72 6.48
C ALA A 170 3.73 3.93 6.66
N VAL A 171 2.48 3.67 7.05
CA VAL A 171 1.49 4.72 7.35
C VAL A 171 1.88 5.51 8.60
N PHE A 172 2.30 4.83 9.66
CA PHE A 172 2.76 5.45 10.90
C PHE A 172 3.93 6.41 10.64
N PHE A 173 4.97 5.96 9.93
CA PHE A 173 6.13 6.80 9.62
C PHE A 173 5.77 7.95 8.69
N LEU A 174 4.97 7.71 7.64
CA LEU A 174 4.51 8.76 6.73
C LEU A 174 3.75 9.86 7.50
N SER A 175 2.81 9.47 8.37
CA SER A 175 2.06 10.42 9.19
C SER A 175 2.96 11.20 10.15
N THR A 176 3.95 10.55 10.75
CA THR A 176 4.85 11.17 11.73
C THR A 176 5.81 12.16 11.08
N CYS A 177 6.44 11.80 9.96
CA CYS A 177 7.41 12.64 9.25
C CYS A 177 6.80 13.94 8.71
N TRP A 178 5.51 13.94 8.39
CA TRP A 178 4.83 15.08 7.72
C TRP A 178 3.81 15.80 8.60
N SER A 179 3.81 15.54 9.91
CA SER A 179 2.86 16.13 10.86
C SER A 179 3.47 17.14 11.82
N VAL A 180 4.54 17.83 11.40
CA VAL A 180 5.07 19.00 12.12
C VAL A 180 4.01 20.12 12.27
N SER A 181 2.84 20.00 11.64
CA SER A 181 1.70 20.92 11.81
C SER A 181 0.29 20.29 11.76
N SER A 182 0.11 18.96 11.89
CA SER A 182 -1.20 18.33 11.64
C SER A 182 -1.81 17.59 12.84
N GLU A 183 -3.14 17.67 12.99
CA GLU A 183 -3.97 16.87 13.92
C GLU A 183 -3.85 15.36 13.64
N LEU A 184 -3.28 14.97 12.51
CA LEU A 184 -3.13 13.58 12.07
C LEU A 184 -2.24 12.73 12.99
N VAL A 185 -1.17 13.30 13.55
CA VAL A 185 -0.35 12.61 14.55
C VAL A 185 -1.07 12.47 15.88
N SER A 186 -2.01 13.35 16.23
CA SER A 186 -2.87 13.15 17.41
C SER A 186 -3.79 11.92 17.26
N ALA A 187 -4.19 11.57 16.03
CA ALA A 187 -4.95 10.34 15.78
C ALA A 187 -4.14 9.06 16.04
N ILE A 188 -2.81 9.13 16.00
CA ILE A 188 -1.91 7.96 16.07
C ILE A 188 -1.08 7.95 17.37
N THR A 189 -0.62 9.09 17.85
CA THR A 189 0.28 9.20 19.01
C THR A 189 -0.30 10.11 20.11
N SER A 190 -0.65 9.44 21.21
CA SER A 190 -0.39 9.88 22.58
C SER A 190 -1.15 11.09 23.16
N ASP A 191 -2.48 11.01 23.21
CA ASP A 191 -3.26 11.24 24.45
C ASP A 191 -4.53 10.35 24.55
N ASN A 192 -4.64 9.34 23.67
CA ASN A 192 -5.90 8.64 23.40
C ASN A 192 -5.90 7.18 23.89
N GLY A 193 -4.82 6.71 24.52
CA GLY A 193 -4.69 5.32 24.96
C GLY A 193 -4.63 4.28 23.83
N MET A 194 -4.19 4.66 22.63
CA MET A 194 -4.09 3.74 21.49
C MET A 194 -2.94 2.76 21.68
N GLN A 195 -3.27 1.56 22.15
CA GLN A 195 -2.33 0.45 22.27
C GLN A 195 -1.99 -0.11 20.88
N VAL A 196 -0.71 0.00 20.49
CA VAL A 196 -0.17 -0.63 19.28
C VAL A 196 0.38 -2.00 19.67
N ASP A 197 -0.31 -3.06 19.25
CA ASP A 197 0.14 -4.45 19.46
C ASP A 197 0.97 -4.96 18.27
N THR A 198 0.92 -4.26 17.12
CA THR A 198 1.63 -4.65 15.91
C THR A 198 3.15 -4.66 16.12
N PRO A 199 3.84 -5.78 15.86
CA PRO A 199 5.28 -5.89 16.04
C PRO A 199 6.04 -5.02 15.05
N TRP A 200 7.29 -4.69 15.35
CA TRP A 200 8.20 -4.01 14.42
C TRP A 200 8.32 -4.76 13.08
N PRO A 201 8.42 -4.04 11.95
CA PRO A 201 8.50 -4.65 10.64
C PRO A 201 9.87 -5.28 10.42
N LEU A 202 9.89 -6.46 9.81
CA LEU A 202 11.09 -7.07 9.23
C LEU A 202 11.29 -6.63 7.78
N ASP A 203 12.47 -6.87 7.24
CA ASP A 203 12.73 -6.74 5.80
C ASP A 203 11.90 -7.78 5.04
N MET A 204 11.45 -7.44 3.81
CA MET A 204 10.60 -8.34 3.01
C MET A 204 11.29 -9.69 2.77
N MET A 205 12.60 -9.66 2.55
CA MET A 205 13.43 -10.87 2.38
C MET A 205 13.38 -11.81 3.59
N GLN A 206 13.14 -11.30 4.79
CA GLN A 206 13.04 -12.15 5.99
C GLN A 206 11.72 -12.92 5.98
N TYR A 207 10.60 -12.28 5.62
CA TYR A 207 9.30 -12.96 5.48
C TYR A 207 9.31 -14.01 4.36
N GLU A 208 10.10 -13.81 3.30
CA GLU A 208 10.27 -14.80 2.23
C GLU A 208 11.05 -16.05 2.67
N ARG A 209 11.91 -15.93 3.70
CA ARG A 209 12.81 -17.03 4.14
C ARG A 209 12.19 -17.94 5.19
N VAL A 210 11.19 -17.47 5.92
CA VAL A 210 10.59 -18.30 6.96
C VAL A 210 9.63 -19.28 6.28
N SER A 211 10.03 -20.55 6.27
CA SER A 211 9.16 -21.65 5.80
C SER A 211 7.89 -21.71 6.66
N PRO A 212 6.74 -22.19 6.12
CA PRO A 212 5.55 -22.42 6.93
C PRO A 212 5.90 -23.28 8.15
N PRO A 213 5.24 -23.10 9.31
CA PRO A 213 5.51 -23.93 10.48
C PRO A 213 5.37 -25.40 10.04
N HIS A 214 6.43 -26.17 10.22
CA HIS A 214 6.37 -27.62 10.09
C HIS A 214 5.22 -28.10 10.95
N ILE A 215 4.15 -28.59 10.32
CA ILE A 215 3.13 -29.38 11.00
C ILE A 215 3.90 -30.61 11.49
N LEU A 216 4.21 -30.64 12.79
CA LEU A 216 4.68 -31.83 13.46
C LEU A 216 3.57 -32.87 13.25
N SER A 217 3.85 -33.87 12.43
CA SER A 217 3.03 -35.07 12.37
C SER A 217 3.29 -35.82 13.68
N ASP A 218 2.48 -35.53 14.70
CA ASP A 218 2.37 -36.42 15.84
C ASP A 218 1.63 -37.68 15.38
N ALA A 219 2.42 -38.67 14.96
CA ALA A 219 1.98 -40.04 14.85
C ALA A 219 2.32 -40.75 16.17
N HIS A 220 1.28 -40.95 16.99
CA HIS A 220 1.22 -41.99 18.00
C HIS A 220 0.00 -42.87 17.74
#